data_AF-F6GFV2-F1
#
_entry.id   AF-F6GFV2-F1
#
_cell.length_a   1.000
_cell.length_b   1.000
_cell.length_c   1.000
_cell.angle_alpha   90.00
_cell.angle_beta   90.00
_cell.angle_gamma   90.00
#
_symmetry.space_group_name_H-M   'P 1'
#
loop_
_entity.id
_entity.type
_entity.pdbx_description
1 polymer ?
#
loop_
_entity_poly.entity_id
_entity_poly.type
_entity_poly.pdbx_seq_one_letter_code
_entity_poly.pdbx_strand_id
1 'polypeptide(L)'
;MKYIIIPIALYALFLILSGCSKYIGITKSQAKKNLIAYLERDFEDDLAFKNLNRFFNAATMNPDIFSVLIYNKEIPEIEFYAHLNLKTILDDTVLPLQAGEQLTCQDLYQASKKRYKARQAVIKELQPDFDIHFNYKEINISLNTQPTPDALNSILQRCVSILNQYHKALDHYNDFEVTIKTPEQPKGFVTFTLEDDREQWTRSPLQLSNNYSNYKNLKHQLTNYALNQIATYKTPYILAERQSIYIDTKTLSRAALIQYLDDSSIDNTNNGPWINPQKGIYIIYFDVYSNFIYRGELLTETNDTLDYDETLALIKTALNTEGIQF
;
A
#
# COMPACT_ATOMS: atom_id res chain seq x y z
N MET A 1 47.49 9.33 28.17
CA MET A 1 46.38 8.37 28.01
C MET A 1 45.83 7.78 29.31
N LYS A 2 46.66 7.41 30.32
CA LYS A 2 46.15 6.84 31.60
C LYS A 2 45.25 7.77 32.44
N TYR A 3 45.41 9.09 32.35
CA TYR A 3 44.66 10.06 33.16
C TYR A 3 43.29 10.48 32.59
N ILE A 4 42.94 10.05 31.36
CA ILE A 4 41.62 10.32 30.75
C ILE A 4 40.61 9.21 31.11
N ILE A 5 41.11 8.02 31.43
CA ILE A 5 40.27 6.85 31.75
C ILE A 5 39.50 7.04 33.07
N ILE A 6 40.12 7.69 34.07
CA ILE A 6 39.53 7.92 35.39
C ILE A 6 38.29 8.84 35.31
N PRO A 7 38.34 10.01 34.64
CA PRO A 7 37.15 10.85 34.47
C PRO A 7 36.04 10.17 33.65
N ILE A 8 36.39 9.38 32.62
CA ILE A 8 35.40 8.61 31.83
C ILE A 8 34.73 7.53 32.70
N ALA A 9 35.51 6.82 33.53
CA ALA A 9 34.99 5.80 34.43
C ALA A 9 34.09 6.40 35.52
N LEU A 10 34.46 7.56 36.08
CA LEU A 10 33.64 8.29 37.06
C LEU A 10 32.35 8.83 36.44
N TYR A 11 32.41 9.32 35.19
CA TYR A 11 31.23 9.76 34.46
C TYR A 11 30.29 8.60 34.11
N ALA A 12 30.83 7.46 33.68
CA ALA A 12 30.05 6.23 33.47
C ALA A 12 29.41 5.74 34.78
N LEU A 13 30.14 5.78 35.90
CA LEU A 13 29.61 5.43 37.22
C LEU A 13 28.51 6.40 37.67
N PHE A 14 28.69 7.71 37.43
CA PHE A 14 27.67 8.73 37.68
C PHE A 14 26.40 8.45 36.86
N LEU A 15 26.52 8.16 35.56
CA LEU A 15 25.37 7.80 34.72
C LEU A 15 24.66 6.53 35.21
N ILE A 16 25.41 5.53 35.71
CA ILE A 16 24.84 4.32 36.30
C ILE A 16 24.07 4.63 37.58
N LEU A 17 24.65 5.42 38.49
CA LEU A 17 24.06 5.83 39.77
C LEU A 17 22.87 6.79 39.60
N SER A 18 22.88 7.61 38.55
CA SER A 18 21.79 8.54 38.20
C SER A 18 20.55 7.85 37.62
N GLY A 19 20.57 6.52 37.49
CA GLY A 19 19.50 5.77 36.84
C GLY A 19 19.48 5.89 35.32
N CYS A 20 20.46 6.57 34.70
CA CYS A 20 20.58 6.68 33.25
C CYS A 20 20.97 5.34 32.60
N SER A 21 21.48 4.38 33.39
CA SER A 21 21.68 2.98 32.98
C SER A 21 20.41 2.31 32.46
N LYS A 22 19.23 2.75 32.91
CA LYS A 22 17.93 2.27 32.38
C LYS A 22 17.70 2.63 30.90
N TYR A 23 18.40 3.65 30.39
CA TYR A 23 18.38 4.03 28.98
C TYR A 23 19.52 3.37 28.16
N ILE A 24 20.41 2.63 28.82
CA ILE A 24 21.46 1.84 28.18
C ILE A 24 20.93 0.42 27.97
N GLY A 25 20.31 0.18 26.82
CA GLY A 25 19.83 -1.15 26.46
C GLY A 25 20.95 -2.11 26.05
N ILE A 26 20.62 -3.38 25.87
CA ILE A 26 21.54 -4.42 25.43
C ILE A 26 22.19 -4.07 24.07
N THR A 27 23.38 -4.59 23.81
CA THR A 27 24.07 -4.39 22.52
C THR A 27 23.34 -5.15 21.40
N LYS A 28 23.51 -4.73 20.14
CA LYS A 28 22.96 -5.45 18.98
C LYS A 28 23.50 -6.88 18.87
N SER A 29 24.75 -7.11 19.31
CA SER A 29 25.35 -8.45 19.36
C SER A 29 24.64 -9.34 20.39
N GLN A 30 24.41 -8.82 21.60
CA GLN A 30 23.67 -9.55 22.63
C GLN A 30 22.22 -9.80 22.20
N ALA A 31 21.57 -8.79 21.61
CA ALA A 31 20.21 -8.91 21.09
C ALA A 31 20.11 -10.01 20.01
N LYS A 32 21.09 -10.06 19.09
CA LYS A 32 21.20 -11.12 18.08
C LYS A 32 21.33 -12.50 18.73
N LYS A 33 22.21 -12.64 19.72
CA LYS A 33 22.40 -13.92 20.44
C LYS A 33 21.12 -14.38 21.14
N ASN A 34 20.43 -13.47 21.82
CA ASN A 34 19.17 -13.77 22.50
C ASN A 34 18.08 -14.17 21.52
N LEU A 35 17.97 -13.48 20.38
CA LEU A 35 17.01 -13.84 19.33
C LEU A 35 17.31 -15.22 18.73
N ILE A 36 18.57 -15.54 18.44
CA ILE A 36 18.95 -16.89 17.95
C ILE A 36 18.53 -17.96 18.96
N ALA A 37 18.92 -17.80 20.23
CA ALA A 37 18.59 -18.78 21.27
C ALA A 37 17.07 -18.94 21.46
N TYR A 38 16.31 -17.85 21.34
CA TYR A 38 14.85 -17.88 21.38
C TYR A 38 14.27 -18.69 20.20
N LEU A 39 14.71 -18.41 18.97
CA LEU A 39 14.21 -19.09 17.77
C LEU A 39 14.58 -20.58 17.75
N GLU A 40 15.80 -20.94 18.17
CA GLU A 40 16.24 -22.34 18.30
C GLU A 40 15.40 -23.10 19.33
N ARG A 41 15.08 -22.47 20.46
CA ARG A 41 14.29 -23.11 21.54
C ARG A 41 12.83 -23.32 21.16
N ASP A 42 12.19 -22.29 20.60
CA ASP A 42 10.72 -22.26 20.46
C ASP A 42 10.24 -22.67 19.07
N PHE A 43 11.15 -22.70 18.08
CA PHE A 43 10.83 -23.02 16.69
C PHE A 43 11.80 -24.03 16.08
N GLU A 44 12.58 -24.74 16.89
CA GLU A 44 13.46 -25.85 16.45
C GLU A 44 14.37 -25.52 15.25
N ASP A 45 14.80 -24.25 15.15
CA ASP A 45 15.61 -23.73 14.04
C ASP A 45 14.87 -23.60 12.68
N ASP A 46 13.53 -23.69 12.65
CA ASP A 46 12.70 -23.48 11.44
C ASP A 46 12.70 -22.03 10.95
N LEU A 47 13.02 -21.09 11.83
CA LEU A 47 12.93 -19.66 11.58
C LEU A 47 14.31 -19.00 11.50
N ALA A 48 14.45 -18.06 10.58
CA ALA A 48 15.58 -17.15 10.48
C ALA A 48 15.09 -15.70 10.53
N PHE A 49 16.03 -14.75 10.57
CA PHE A 49 15.68 -13.33 10.64
C PHE A 49 16.63 -12.45 9.83
N LYS A 50 16.11 -11.29 9.41
CA LYS A 50 16.84 -10.20 8.77
C LYS A 50 16.39 -8.85 9.34
N ASN A 51 17.15 -7.80 9.05
CA ASN A 51 16.81 -6.42 9.44
C ASN A 51 16.66 -6.17 10.96
N LEU A 52 17.48 -6.82 11.79
CA LEU A 52 17.48 -6.59 13.24
C LEU A 52 17.95 -5.17 13.57
N ASN A 53 17.03 -4.29 13.96
CA ASN A 53 17.31 -2.88 14.23
C ASN A 53 16.71 -2.45 15.56
N ARG A 54 17.42 -1.60 16.31
CA ARG A 54 16.88 -1.05 17.55
C ARG A 54 15.68 -0.18 17.22
N PHE A 55 14.57 -0.41 17.90
CA PHE A 55 13.34 0.34 17.74
C PHE A 55 13.10 1.15 19.01
N PHE A 56 13.63 2.36 19.04
CA PHE A 56 13.43 3.30 20.13
C PHE A 56 12.41 4.34 19.70
N ASN A 57 11.22 4.32 20.30
CA ASN A 57 10.19 5.33 20.05
C ASN A 57 9.85 6.11 21.32
N ALA A 58 9.34 7.33 21.16
CA ALA A 58 8.98 8.21 22.26
C ALA A 58 7.88 7.63 23.18
N ALA A 59 7.05 6.73 22.65
CA ALA A 59 5.94 6.12 23.38
C ALA A 59 6.38 5.09 24.42
N THR A 60 7.42 4.29 24.13
CA THR A 60 7.88 3.22 25.04
C THR A 60 9.18 3.54 25.76
N MET A 61 10.02 4.38 25.16
CA MET A 61 11.36 4.74 25.66
C MET A 61 12.21 3.54 26.10
N ASN A 62 11.91 2.34 25.58
CA ASN A 62 12.59 1.12 25.99
C ASN A 62 13.73 0.82 25.01
N PRO A 63 15.00 0.95 25.43
CA PRO A 63 16.14 0.76 24.54
C PRO A 63 16.36 -0.72 24.16
N ASP A 64 15.66 -1.65 24.79
CA ASP A 64 15.78 -3.10 24.57
C ASP A 64 14.80 -3.65 23.53
N ILE A 65 13.93 -2.80 22.96
CA ILE A 65 13.03 -3.18 21.87
C ILE A 65 13.77 -3.13 20.53
N PHE A 66 13.61 -4.19 19.75
CA PHE A 66 14.16 -4.30 18.39
C PHE A 66 13.05 -4.63 17.40
N SER A 67 13.06 -3.96 16.25
CA SER A 67 12.30 -4.35 15.08
C SER A 67 13.09 -5.41 14.31
N VAL A 68 12.41 -6.46 13.86
CA VAL A 68 13.01 -7.56 13.11
C VAL A 68 11.99 -8.17 12.16
N LEU A 69 12.48 -8.64 11.00
CA LEU A 69 11.70 -9.47 10.08
C LEU A 69 12.13 -10.92 10.26
N ILE A 70 11.19 -11.76 10.72
CA ILE A 70 11.39 -13.19 10.95
C ILE A 70 10.71 -13.95 9.80
N TYR A 71 11.36 -14.99 9.28
CA TYR A 71 10.87 -15.77 8.15
C TYR A 71 11.17 -17.26 8.33
N ASN A 72 10.35 -18.11 7.73
CA ASN A 72 10.60 -19.55 7.67
C ASN A 72 11.72 -19.88 6.69
N LYS A 73 12.65 -20.74 7.07
CA LYS A 73 13.83 -21.05 6.24
C LYS A 73 13.50 -21.81 4.96
N GLU A 74 12.55 -22.73 5.01
CA GLU A 74 12.15 -23.55 3.86
C GLU A 74 11.24 -22.77 2.91
N ILE A 75 10.36 -21.92 3.46
CA ILE A 75 9.40 -21.10 2.71
C ILE A 75 9.52 -19.63 3.16
N PRO A 76 10.49 -18.87 2.62
CA PRO A 76 10.75 -17.49 3.04
C PRO A 76 9.58 -16.52 2.90
N GLU A 77 8.57 -16.83 2.09
CA GLU A 77 7.34 -16.05 1.91
C GLU A 77 6.40 -16.12 3.13
N ILE A 78 6.67 -17.06 4.06
CA ILE A 78 6.10 -17.08 5.40
C ILE A 78 6.98 -16.20 6.29
N GLU A 79 6.73 -14.91 6.25
CA GLU A 79 7.47 -13.91 7.03
C GLU A 79 6.55 -12.93 7.77
N PHE A 80 7.04 -12.38 8.88
CA PHE A 80 6.36 -11.37 9.68
C PHE A 80 7.33 -10.41 10.36
N TYR A 81 6.88 -9.17 10.52
CA TYR A 81 7.58 -8.17 11.32
C TYR A 81 7.16 -8.28 12.78
N ALA A 82 8.14 -8.22 13.68
CA ALA A 82 7.91 -8.17 15.12
C ALA A 82 8.75 -7.08 15.78
N HIS A 83 8.21 -6.53 16.86
CA HIS A 83 8.93 -5.67 17.78
C HIS A 83 9.11 -6.44 19.08
N LEU A 84 10.34 -6.80 19.43
CA LEU A 84 10.65 -7.73 20.51
C LEU A 84 11.53 -7.05 21.57
N ASN A 85 11.23 -7.29 22.85
CA ASN A 85 12.15 -6.96 23.92
C ASN A 85 13.23 -8.04 24.00
N LEU A 86 14.34 -7.84 23.29
CA LEU A 86 15.37 -8.88 23.18
C LEU A 86 16.22 -9.03 24.45
N LYS A 87 16.03 -8.20 25.47
CA LYS A 87 16.62 -8.42 26.79
C LYS A 87 15.87 -9.48 27.59
N THR A 88 14.54 -9.52 27.46
CA THR A 88 13.68 -10.41 28.24
C THR A 88 13.08 -11.55 27.44
N ILE A 89 13.28 -11.60 26.11
CA ILE A 89 12.66 -12.59 25.20
C ILE A 89 12.83 -14.07 25.60
N LEU A 90 13.86 -14.39 26.38
CA LEU A 90 14.10 -15.75 26.86
C LEU A 90 13.16 -16.13 28.02
N ASP A 91 12.60 -15.16 28.74
CA ASP A 91 11.73 -15.39 29.89
C ASP A 91 10.29 -14.90 29.65
N ASP A 92 10.14 -13.83 28.86
CA ASP A 92 8.87 -13.21 28.50
C ASP A 92 8.75 -13.09 26.98
N THR A 93 7.83 -13.85 26.42
CA THR A 93 7.61 -13.97 24.96
C THR A 93 6.49 -13.08 24.45
N VAL A 94 5.87 -12.26 25.31
CA VAL A 94 4.77 -11.37 24.95
C VAL A 94 5.32 -10.16 24.18
N LEU A 95 4.60 -9.74 23.14
CA LEU A 95 4.99 -8.62 22.30
C LEU A 95 4.77 -7.28 23.04
N PRO A 96 5.83 -6.45 23.25
CA PRO A 96 5.77 -5.25 24.10
C PRO A 96 4.96 -4.07 23.55
N LEU A 97 4.62 -4.04 22.25
CA LEU A 97 3.99 -2.89 21.59
C LEU A 97 2.49 -3.03 21.32
N GLN A 98 1.87 -4.14 21.74
CA GLN A 98 0.44 -4.38 21.52
C GLN A 98 -0.30 -4.25 22.85
N ALA A 99 -0.57 -3.00 23.25
CA ALA A 99 -1.24 -2.68 24.50
C ALA A 99 -2.72 -3.13 24.45
N GLY A 100 -2.98 -4.38 24.83
CA GLY A 100 -4.32 -4.95 24.94
C GLY A 100 -4.38 -6.43 24.56
N GLU A 101 -3.49 -6.90 23.69
CA GLU A 101 -3.45 -8.28 23.21
C GLU A 101 -2.11 -8.92 23.59
N GLN A 102 -2.15 -10.01 24.35
CA GLN A 102 -0.95 -10.76 24.77
C GLN A 102 -0.39 -11.64 23.64
N LEU A 103 -0.22 -11.07 22.44
CA LEU A 103 0.30 -11.81 21.30
C LEU A 103 1.77 -12.21 21.51
N THR A 104 2.15 -13.30 20.87
CA THR A 104 3.52 -13.85 20.86
C THR A 104 4.06 -13.96 19.44
N CYS A 105 5.35 -14.25 19.29
CA CYS A 105 5.92 -14.59 17.97
C CYS A 105 5.25 -15.82 17.35
N GLN A 106 4.81 -16.79 18.16
CA GLN A 106 4.12 -17.98 17.67
C GLN A 106 2.79 -17.61 17.02
N ASP A 107 2.03 -16.69 17.60
CA ASP A 107 0.76 -16.22 17.04
C ASP A 107 0.98 -15.53 15.69
N LEU A 108 1.98 -14.65 15.60
CA LEU A 108 2.35 -13.99 14.35
C LEU A 108 2.82 -15.00 13.29
N TYR A 109 3.56 -16.03 13.69
CA TYR A 109 4.00 -17.10 12.79
C TYR A 109 2.81 -17.90 12.25
N GLN A 110 1.88 -18.34 13.12
CA GLN A 110 0.69 -19.07 12.69
C GLN A 110 -0.22 -18.22 11.80
N ALA A 111 -0.40 -16.93 12.11
CA ALA A 111 -1.13 -16.01 11.25
C ALA A 111 -0.47 -15.92 9.86
N SER A 112 0.85 -15.82 9.80
CA SER A 112 1.60 -15.76 8.53
C SER A 112 1.51 -17.05 7.73
N LYS A 113 1.54 -18.22 8.39
CA LYS A 113 1.29 -19.52 7.75
C LYS A 113 -0.13 -19.60 7.17
N LYS A 114 -1.13 -19.11 7.92
CA LYS A 114 -2.53 -19.07 7.45
C LYS A 114 -2.68 -18.19 6.21
N ARG A 115 -2.10 -16.97 6.23
CA ARG A 115 -2.08 -16.07 5.08
C ARG A 115 -1.37 -16.67 3.88
N TYR A 116 -0.23 -17.33 4.08
CA TYR A 116 0.48 -18.03 3.01
C TYR A 116 -0.38 -19.14 2.39
N LYS A 117 -0.99 -20.01 3.20
CA LYS A 117 -1.87 -21.07 2.70
C LYS A 117 -3.05 -20.52 1.90
N ALA A 118 -3.66 -19.44 2.37
CA ALA A 118 -4.74 -18.75 1.65
C ALA A 118 -4.25 -18.20 0.29
N ARG A 119 -3.08 -17.55 0.25
CA ARG A 119 -2.46 -17.09 -1.00
C ARG A 119 -2.24 -18.24 -1.99
N GLN A 120 -1.70 -19.36 -1.53
CA GLN A 120 -1.49 -20.55 -2.37
C GLN A 120 -2.79 -21.16 -2.87
N ALA A 121 -3.86 -21.15 -2.06
CA ALA A 121 -5.17 -21.62 -2.48
C ALA A 121 -5.77 -20.73 -3.58
N VAL A 122 -5.69 -19.40 -3.43
CA VAL A 122 -6.12 -18.45 -4.47
C VAL A 122 -5.33 -18.66 -5.77
N ILE A 123 -3.99 -18.79 -5.68
CA ILE A 123 -3.16 -19.08 -6.85
C ILE A 123 -3.66 -20.35 -7.52
N LYS A 124 -3.83 -21.45 -6.78
CA LYS A 124 -4.27 -22.74 -7.31
C LYS A 124 -5.62 -22.68 -8.02
N GLU A 125 -6.56 -21.86 -7.54
CA GLU A 125 -7.89 -21.71 -8.15
C GLU A 125 -7.91 -20.85 -9.42
N LEU A 126 -6.99 -19.89 -9.53
CA LEU A 126 -6.85 -19.01 -10.69
C LEU A 126 -5.88 -19.53 -11.75
N GLN A 127 -4.85 -20.27 -11.34
CA GLN A 127 -3.74 -20.71 -12.18
C GLN A 127 -4.12 -21.57 -13.40
N PRO A 128 -5.16 -22.42 -13.38
CA PRO A 128 -5.53 -23.20 -14.55
C PRO A 128 -5.78 -22.36 -15.81
N ASP A 129 -6.17 -21.10 -15.62
CA ASP A 129 -6.54 -20.19 -16.70
C ASP A 129 -5.55 -19.03 -16.87
N PHE A 130 -4.76 -18.71 -15.84
CA PHE A 130 -3.93 -17.50 -15.79
C PHE A 130 -2.57 -17.76 -15.14
N ASP A 131 -1.55 -17.01 -15.55
CA ASP A 131 -0.32 -16.92 -14.76
C ASP A 131 -0.49 -15.87 -13.66
N ILE A 132 -0.20 -16.24 -12.40
CA ILE A 132 -0.52 -15.44 -11.21
C ILE A 132 0.75 -15.17 -10.42
N HIS A 133 1.04 -13.90 -10.17
CA HIS A 133 2.03 -13.48 -9.20
C HIS A 133 1.35 -12.72 -8.06
N PHE A 134 1.28 -13.35 -6.89
CA PHE A 134 0.56 -12.86 -5.71
C PHE A 134 1.55 -12.41 -4.63
N ASN A 135 1.65 -11.10 -4.42
CA ASN A 135 2.42 -10.45 -3.36
C ASN A 135 1.53 -9.93 -2.22
N TYR A 136 2.13 -9.34 -1.18
CA TYR A 136 1.39 -8.91 0.01
C TYR A 136 0.30 -7.85 -0.25
N LYS A 137 0.48 -6.97 -1.24
CA LYS A 137 -0.46 -5.88 -1.57
C LYS A 137 -0.94 -5.87 -3.02
N GLU A 138 -0.46 -6.81 -3.84
CA GLU A 138 -0.75 -6.83 -5.26
C GLU A 138 -0.93 -8.26 -5.77
N ILE A 139 -1.86 -8.43 -6.71
CA ILE A 139 -1.97 -9.62 -7.56
C ILE A 139 -1.76 -9.17 -8.99
N ASN A 140 -0.83 -9.82 -9.67
CA ASN A 140 -0.65 -9.68 -11.10
C ASN A 140 -1.22 -10.93 -11.79
N ILE A 141 -2.16 -10.72 -12.71
CA ILE A 141 -2.79 -11.77 -13.51
C ILE A 141 -2.36 -11.58 -14.97
N SER A 142 -1.62 -12.53 -15.52
CA SER A 142 -1.19 -12.49 -16.92
C SER A 142 -2.10 -13.37 -17.78
N LEU A 143 -2.67 -12.75 -18.82
CA LEU A 143 -3.50 -13.41 -19.82
C LEU A 143 -2.67 -13.83 -21.03
N ASN A 144 -3.00 -14.99 -21.60
CA ASN A 144 -2.32 -15.51 -22.80
C ASN A 144 -2.81 -14.85 -24.10
N THR A 145 -3.96 -14.17 -24.06
CA THR A 145 -4.57 -13.49 -25.21
C THR A 145 -5.13 -12.13 -24.78
N GLN A 146 -5.34 -11.22 -25.73
CA GLN A 146 -6.05 -9.98 -25.47
C GLN A 146 -7.53 -10.30 -25.19
N PRO A 147 -8.09 -9.93 -24.03
CA PRO A 147 -9.47 -10.25 -23.68
C PRO A 147 -10.45 -9.34 -24.44
N THR A 148 -11.62 -9.88 -24.77
CA THR A 148 -12.78 -9.04 -25.08
C THR A 148 -13.30 -8.39 -23.79
N PRO A 149 -14.10 -7.31 -23.88
CA PRO A 149 -14.69 -6.67 -22.69
C PRO A 149 -15.46 -7.65 -21.79
N ASP A 150 -16.30 -8.52 -22.36
CA ASP A 150 -17.08 -9.51 -21.60
C ASP A 150 -16.19 -10.56 -20.92
N ALA A 151 -15.14 -11.00 -21.61
CA ALA A 151 -14.17 -11.94 -21.05
C ALA A 151 -13.41 -11.29 -19.88
N LEU A 152 -12.96 -10.04 -20.05
CA LEU A 152 -12.31 -9.31 -18.97
C LEU A 152 -13.23 -9.17 -17.77
N ASN A 153 -14.47 -8.72 -17.95
CA ASN A 153 -15.43 -8.59 -16.85
C ASN A 153 -15.66 -9.90 -16.10
N SER A 154 -15.74 -11.02 -16.82
CA SER A 154 -15.86 -12.36 -16.22
C SER A 154 -14.62 -12.74 -15.39
N ILE A 155 -13.42 -12.42 -15.89
CA ILE A 155 -12.15 -12.62 -15.16
C ILE A 155 -12.12 -11.79 -13.88
N LEU A 156 -12.46 -10.50 -13.98
CA LEU A 156 -12.49 -9.58 -12.84
C LEU A 156 -13.46 -10.09 -11.75
N GLN A 157 -14.68 -10.48 -12.13
CA GLN A 157 -15.69 -11.01 -11.20
C GLN A 157 -15.22 -12.29 -10.51
N ARG A 158 -14.65 -13.23 -11.28
CA ARG A 158 -14.10 -14.48 -10.72
C ARG A 158 -12.94 -14.19 -9.75
N CYS A 159 -12.04 -13.28 -10.09
CA CYS A 159 -10.92 -12.89 -9.23
C CYS A 159 -11.42 -12.35 -7.89
N VAL A 160 -12.33 -11.37 -7.91
CA VAL A 160 -12.93 -10.79 -6.70
C VAL A 160 -13.66 -11.86 -5.87
N SER A 161 -14.43 -12.73 -6.52
CA SER A 161 -15.17 -13.80 -5.86
C SER A 161 -14.23 -14.76 -5.11
N ILE A 162 -13.17 -15.24 -5.77
CA ILE A 162 -12.20 -16.16 -5.15
C ILE A 162 -11.47 -15.46 -4.00
N LEU A 163 -11.04 -14.21 -4.18
CA LEU A 163 -10.38 -13.46 -3.11
C LEU A 163 -11.26 -13.31 -1.86
N ASN A 164 -12.55 -13.04 -2.06
CA ASN A 164 -13.51 -12.94 -0.96
C ASN A 164 -13.75 -14.26 -0.22
N GLN A 165 -13.63 -15.42 -0.88
CA GLN A 165 -13.69 -16.72 -0.20
C GLN A 165 -12.57 -16.88 0.84
N TYR A 166 -11.43 -16.24 0.61
CA TYR A 166 -10.26 -16.30 1.47
C TYR A 166 -10.03 -15.03 2.30
N HIS A 167 -10.97 -14.06 2.29
CA HIS A 167 -10.83 -12.73 2.89
C HIS A 167 -10.23 -12.75 4.31
N LYS A 168 -10.92 -13.42 5.25
CA LYS A 168 -10.50 -13.54 6.66
C LYS A 168 -9.17 -14.29 6.86
N ALA A 169 -8.79 -15.15 5.92
CA ALA A 169 -7.53 -15.90 6.02
C ALA A 169 -6.36 -15.11 5.44
N LEU A 170 -6.62 -14.27 4.44
CA LEU A 170 -5.67 -13.31 3.89
C LEU A 170 -5.40 -12.16 4.85
N ASP A 171 -6.36 -11.81 5.71
CA ASP A 171 -6.17 -10.91 6.87
C ASP A 171 -5.54 -9.58 6.45
N HIS A 172 -6.15 -8.95 5.43
CA HIS A 172 -5.64 -7.74 4.79
C HIS A 172 -6.75 -6.69 4.69
N TYR A 173 -6.79 -5.78 5.66
CA TYR A 173 -7.83 -4.75 5.80
C TYR A 173 -7.51 -3.43 5.07
N ASN A 174 -6.44 -3.42 4.27
CA ASN A 174 -6.05 -2.27 3.47
C ASN A 174 -6.30 -2.55 1.99
N ASP A 175 -6.23 -1.50 1.19
CA ASP A 175 -6.30 -1.53 -0.27
C ASP A 175 -5.37 -2.59 -0.88
N PHE A 176 -5.98 -3.49 -1.68
CA PHE A 176 -5.30 -4.55 -2.39
C PHE A 176 -5.38 -4.30 -3.91
N GLU A 177 -4.25 -4.17 -4.60
CA GLU A 177 -4.24 -3.88 -6.04
C GLU A 177 -4.27 -5.16 -6.88
N VAL A 178 -5.08 -5.20 -7.94
CA VAL A 178 -5.08 -6.27 -8.92
C VAL A 178 -4.76 -5.69 -10.29
N THR A 179 -3.64 -6.11 -10.87
CA THR A 179 -3.20 -5.72 -12.20
C THR A 179 -3.40 -6.87 -13.19
N ILE A 180 -4.11 -6.60 -14.29
CA ILE A 180 -4.24 -7.51 -15.43
C ILE A 180 -3.16 -7.17 -16.46
N LYS A 181 -2.44 -8.17 -16.95
CA LYS A 181 -1.44 -8.08 -18.02
C LYS A 181 -1.95 -8.86 -19.23
N THR A 182 -1.64 -8.37 -20.42
CA THR A 182 -2.00 -9.01 -21.68
C THR A 182 -0.76 -9.14 -22.57
N PRO A 183 -0.79 -9.94 -23.65
CA PRO A 183 0.35 -10.01 -24.57
C PRO A 183 0.74 -8.67 -25.17
N GLU A 184 -0.24 -7.79 -25.42
CA GLU A 184 -0.01 -6.43 -25.95
C GLU A 184 0.50 -5.46 -24.86
N GLN A 185 0.17 -5.73 -23.59
CA GLN A 185 0.53 -4.89 -22.44
C GLN A 185 1.14 -5.75 -21.31
N PRO A 186 2.34 -6.33 -21.51
CA PRO A 186 2.90 -7.33 -20.61
C PRO A 186 3.34 -6.76 -19.26
N LYS A 187 3.50 -5.43 -19.16
CA LYS A 187 3.84 -4.75 -17.90
C LYS A 187 2.60 -4.35 -17.10
N GLY A 188 1.43 -4.25 -17.74
CA GLY A 188 0.16 -3.89 -17.12
C GLY A 188 -0.79 -3.29 -18.16
N PHE A 189 -1.96 -3.90 -18.31
CA PHE A 189 -3.04 -3.39 -19.14
C PHE A 189 -3.95 -2.49 -18.31
N VAL A 190 -4.60 -3.07 -17.30
CA VAL A 190 -5.55 -2.39 -16.41
C VAL A 190 -5.30 -2.79 -14.97
N THR A 191 -5.69 -1.93 -14.05
CA THR A 191 -5.59 -2.15 -12.60
C THR A 191 -6.90 -1.79 -11.91
N PHE A 192 -7.16 -2.38 -10.75
CA PHE A 192 -8.19 -1.94 -9.83
C PHE A 192 -7.78 -2.25 -8.40
N THR A 193 -8.31 -1.49 -7.46
CA THR A 193 -8.10 -1.71 -6.03
C THR A 193 -9.29 -2.45 -5.45
N LEU A 194 -9.05 -3.28 -4.45
CA LEU A 194 -10.07 -3.85 -3.59
C LEU A 194 -10.13 -3.06 -2.29
N GLU A 195 -11.32 -2.55 -1.98
CA GLU A 195 -11.61 -1.80 -0.77
C GLU A 195 -12.44 -2.70 0.16
N ASP A 196 -12.04 -2.85 1.42
CA ASP A 196 -12.76 -3.66 2.41
C ASP A 196 -14.00 -2.90 2.90
N ASP A 197 -15.19 -3.39 2.54
CA ASP A 197 -16.46 -2.94 3.07
C ASP A 197 -17.08 -4.06 3.90
N ARG A 198 -16.91 -3.97 5.23
CA ARG A 198 -17.61 -4.81 6.22
C ARG A 198 -17.49 -6.31 5.93
N GLU A 199 -16.25 -6.81 5.91
CA GLU A 199 -15.89 -8.23 5.78
C GLU A 199 -15.86 -8.77 4.34
N GLN A 200 -16.05 -7.92 3.33
CA GLN A 200 -15.88 -8.28 1.93
C GLN A 200 -15.16 -7.18 1.18
N TRP A 201 -14.24 -7.59 0.30
CA TRP A 201 -13.67 -6.69 -0.67
C TRP A 201 -14.66 -6.37 -1.78
N THR A 202 -14.83 -5.08 -2.00
CA THR A 202 -15.47 -4.53 -3.19
C THR A 202 -14.40 -3.98 -4.11
N ARG A 203 -14.60 -4.11 -5.41
CA ARG A 203 -13.63 -3.62 -6.40
C ARG A 203 -13.93 -2.15 -6.70
N SER A 204 -12.89 -1.33 -6.69
CA SER A 204 -12.90 0.02 -7.25
C SER A 204 -12.96 -0.02 -8.79
N PRO A 205 -13.36 1.08 -9.44
CA PRO A 205 -13.48 1.15 -10.89
C PRO A 205 -12.20 0.75 -11.61
N LEU A 206 -12.35 0.31 -12.87
CA LEU A 206 -11.19 -0.13 -13.64
C LEU A 206 -10.36 1.07 -14.06
N GLN A 207 -9.06 0.99 -13.84
CA GLN A 207 -8.10 2.04 -14.17
C GLN A 207 -7.10 1.56 -15.22
N LEU A 208 -6.58 2.49 -16.01
CA LEU A 208 -5.42 2.21 -16.87
C LEU A 208 -4.21 1.98 -15.98
N SER A 209 -3.49 0.87 -16.19
CA SER A 209 -2.28 0.60 -15.42
C SER A 209 -1.24 1.69 -15.65
N ASN A 210 -0.59 2.16 -14.58
CA ASN A 210 0.56 3.06 -14.68
C ASN A 210 1.75 2.44 -15.44
N ASN A 211 1.73 1.11 -15.60
CA ASN A 211 2.71 0.34 -16.37
C ASN A 211 2.27 0.07 -17.82
N TYR A 212 1.16 0.65 -18.27
CA TYR A 212 0.73 0.58 -19.67
C TYR A 212 1.80 1.15 -20.59
N SER A 213 2.06 0.50 -21.73
CA SER A 213 3.28 0.73 -22.51
C SER A 213 3.43 2.18 -23.00
N ASN A 214 2.31 2.88 -23.27
CA ASN A 214 2.30 4.28 -23.69
C ASN A 214 1.86 5.26 -22.59
N TYR A 215 1.77 4.80 -21.33
CA TYR A 215 1.19 5.59 -20.23
C TYR A 215 1.86 6.95 -20.07
N LYS A 216 3.18 7.01 -20.14
CA LYS A 216 3.95 8.25 -19.93
C LYS A 216 3.65 9.31 -21.00
N ASN A 217 3.56 8.91 -22.26
CA ASN A 217 3.25 9.83 -23.36
C ASN A 217 1.79 10.27 -23.32
N LEU A 218 0.87 9.33 -23.06
CA LEU A 218 -0.56 9.62 -22.88
C LEU A 218 -0.76 10.62 -21.73
N LYS A 219 -0.16 10.37 -20.57
CA LYS A 219 -0.20 11.28 -19.43
C LYS A 219 0.30 12.67 -19.81
N HIS A 220 1.46 12.77 -20.47
CA HIS A 220 2.00 14.06 -20.92
C HIS A 220 1.04 14.80 -21.87
N GLN A 221 0.43 14.11 -22.83
CA GLN A 221 -0.57 14.70 -23.74
C GLN A 221 -1.80 15.22 -22.98
N LEU A 222 -2.36 14.41 -22.07
CA LEU A 222 -3.52 14.78 -21.28
C LEU A 222 -3.21 15.94 -20.31
N THR A 223 -2.05 15.94 -19.68
CA THR A 223 -1.57 17.03 -18.81
C THR A 223 -1.47 18.35 -19.60
N ASN A 224 -0.86 18.33 -20.79
CA ASN A 224 -0.76 19.54 -21.62
C ASN A 224 -2.13 20.04 -22.08
N TYR A 225 -3.03 19.13 -22.43
CA TYR A 225 -4.41 19.48 -22.73
C TYR A 225 -5.09 20.15 -21.53
N ALA A 226 -4.99 19.55 -20.32
CA ALA A 226 -5.56 20.10 -19.10
C ALA A 226 -5.02 21.51 -18.81
N LEU A 227 -3.70 21.71 -18.86
CA LEU A 227 -3.06 23.01 -18.64
C LEU A 227 -3.59 24.09 -19.60
N ASN A 228 -3.69 23.76 -20.88
CA ASN A 228 -4.19 24.70 -21.90
C ASN A 228 -5.65 25.07 -21.63
N GLN A 229 -6.49 24.10 -21.24
CA GLN A 229 -7.90 24.36 -20.94
C GLN A 229 -8.05 25.16 -19.65
N ILE A 230 -7.31 24.82 -18.60
CA ILE A 230 -7.36 25.52 -17.30
C ILE A 230 -6.98 26.98 -17.44
N ALA A 231 -5.94 27.27 -18.24
CA ALA A 231 -5.52 28.64 -18.54
C ALA A 231 -6.65 29.50 -19.17
N THR A 232 -7.64 28.89 -19.84
CA THR A 232 -8.76 29.63 -20.43
C THR A 232 -9.75 30.16 -19.40
N TYR A 233 -9.88 29.52 -18.23
CA TYR A 233 -10.80 29.95 -17.17
C TYR A 233 -10.30 31.15 -16.37
N LYS A 234 -9.03 31.56 -16.53
CA LYS A 234 -8.40 32.66 -15.79
C LYS A 234 -8.55 32.54 -14.27
N THR A 235 -8.54 31.30 -13.76
CA THR A 235 -8.58 30.98 -12.33
C THR A 235 -7.15 30.80 -11.78
N PRO A 236 -6.95 30.85 -10.45
CA PRO A 236 -5.65 30.54 -9.82
C PRO A 236 -5.36 29.03 -9.75
N TYR A 237 -6.07 28.21 -10.53
CA TYR A 237 -6.02 26.76 -10.44
C TYR A 237 -4.77 26.19 -11.13
N ILE A 238 -4.16 25.23 -10.46
CA ILE A 238 -3.04 24.44 -10.96
C ILE A 238 -3.37 22.95 -10.85
N LEU A 239 -2.64 22.12 -11.59
CA LEU A 239 -2.83 20.67 -11.52
C LEU A 239 -2.27 20.13 -10.20
N ALA A 240 -3.10 19.42 -9.44
CA ALA A 240 -2.65 18.65 -8.30
C ALA A 240 -1.88 17.40 -8.77
N GLU A 241 -1.02 16.85 -7.91
CA GLU A 241 -0.32 15.59 -8.19
C GLU A 241 -1.29 14.40 -8.33
N ARG A 242 -2.43 14.47 -7.64
CA ARG A 242 -3.44 13.40 -7.62
C ARG A 242 -4.24 13.39 -8.91
N GLN A 243 -4.20 12.25 -9.60
CA GLN A 243 -4.96 11.99 -10.82
C GLN A 243 -5.13 10.48 -11.05
N SER A 244 -6.21 10.10 -11.73
CA SER A 244 -6.50 8.71 -12.09
C SER A 244 -7.11 8.62 -13.49
N ILE A 245 -6.74 7.60 -14.26
CA ILE A 245 -7.35 7.30 -15.56
C ILE A 245 -8.29 6.11 -15.39
N TYR A 246 -9.59 6.34 -15.50
CA TYR A 246 -10.62 5.30 -15.48
C TYR A 246 -10.92 4.83 -16.90
N ILE A 247 -11.19 3.54 -17.07
CA ILE A 247 -11.51 2.92 -18.36
C ILE A 247 -12.89 2.30 -18.29
N ASP A 248 -13.66 2.48 -19.35
CA ASP A 248 -14.94 1.80 -19.54
C ASP A 248 -14.75 0.28 -19.68
N THR A 249 -15.43 -0.47 -18.82
CA THR A 249 -15.45 -1.93 -18.82
C THR A 249 -16.20 -2.55 -19.99
N LYS A 250 -17.02 -1.78 -20.73
CA LYS A 250 -17.80 -2.28 -21.88
C LYS A 250 -17.05 -2.20 -23.19
N THR A 251 -16.27 -1.14 -23.40
CA THR A 251 -15.54 -0.92 -24.67
C THR A 251 -14.04 -1.11 -24.53
N LEU A 252 -13.48 -0.91 -23.34
CA LEU A 252 -12.03 -0.86 -23.04
C LEU A 252 -11.25 0.21 -23.83
N SER A 253 -11.92 0.97 -24.69
CA SER A 253 -11.32 2.05 -25.47
C SER A 253 -11.67 3.42 -24.91
N ARG A 254 -12.86 3.60 -24.30
CA ARG A 254 -13.24 4.87 -23.69
C ARG A 254 -12.63 5.01 -22.31
N ALA A 255 -12.04 6.16 -22.05
CA ALA A 255 -11.43 6.47 -20.77
C ALA A 255 -11.64 7.94 -20.37
N ALA A 256 -11.46 8.18 -19.07
CA ALA A 256 -11.49 9.51 -18.49
C ALA A 256 -10.32 9.71 -17.53
N LEU A 257 -9.58 10.80 -17.71
CA LEU A 257 -8.65 11.30 -16.70
C LEU A 257 -9.42 12.19 -15.74
N ILE A 258 -9.43 11.82 -14.46
CA ILE A 258 -9.85 12.68 -13.36
C ILE A 258 -8.61 13.39 -12.83
N GLN A 259 -8.58 14.71 -13.00
CA GLN A 259 -7.48 15.57 -12.60
C GLN A 259 -7.96 16.51 -11.49
N TYR A 260 -7.43 16.33 -10.29
CA TYR A 260 -7.69 17.27 -9.19
C TYR A 260 -6.93 18.58 -9.43
N LEU A 261 -7.51 19.68 -8.98
CA LEU A 261 -6.96 21.02 -9.11
C LEU A 261 -6.70 21.62 -7.74
N ASP A 262 -5.52 22.19 -7.55
CA ASP A 262 -5.18 22.97 -6.36
C ASP A 262 -5.33 24.47 -6.64
N ASP A 263 -5.55 25.27 -5.59
CA ASP A 263 -5.54 26.73 -5.68
C ASP A 263 -4.16 27.28 -5.30
N SER A 264 -3.43 27.80 -6.30
CA SER A 264 -2.09 28.35 -6.12
C SER A 264 -2.03 29.61 -5.27
N SER A 265 -3.16 30.28 -5.02
CA SER A 265 -3.24 31.46 -4.15
C SER A 265 -3.20 31.12 -2.66
N ILE A 266 -3.39 29.85 -2.30
CA ILE A 266 -3.43 29.37 -0.92
C ILE A 266 -2.08 28.76 -0.54
N ASP A 267 -1.42 29.35 0.46
CA ASP A 267 -0.18 28.80 1.04
C ASP A 267 -0.51 27.80 2.16
N ASN A 268 -0.49 26.51 1.80
CA ASN A 268 -0.72 25.39 2.74
C ASN A 268 0.53 25.03 3.55
N THR A 269 1.71 25.57 3.20
CA THR A 269 2.97 25.24 3.88
C THR A 269 3.19 26.05 5.15
N ASN A 270 2.63 27.26 5.25
CA ASN A 270 2.92 28.19 6.34
C ASN A 270 1.74 28.49 7.30
N ASN A 271 0.50 28.05 7.00
CA ASN A 271 -0.71 28.54 7.69
C ASN A 271 -1.51 27.49 8.52
N GLY A 272 -0.84 26.67 9.33
CA GLY A 272 -1.53 25.80 10.31
C GLY A 272 -2.06 24.47 9.73
N PRO A 273 -3.01 23.79 10.40
CA PRO A 273 -3.42 22.43 10.04
C PRO A 273 -3.96 22.37 8.60
N TRP A 274 -3.62 21.28 7.89
CA TRP A 274 -3.87 21.05 6.46
C TRP A 274 -5.33 21.35 6.08
N ILE A 275 -5.56 22.47 5.38
CA ILE A 275 -6.85 22.81 4.76
C ILE A 275 -6.86 22.15 3.39
N ASN A 276 -7.87 21.31 3.11
CA ASN A 276 -7.98 20.52 1.88
C ASN A 276 -7.91 21.42 0.62
N PRO A 277 -6.77 21.50 -0.09
CA PRO A 277 -6.54 22.52 -1.10
C PRO A 277 -7.02 22.10 -2.49
N GLN A 278 -7.61 20.90 -2.60
CA GLN A 278 -8.18 20.38 -3.85
C GLN A 278 -9.48 21.12 -4.13
N LYS A 279 -9.35 22.25 -4.83
CA LYS A 279 -10.40 23.22 -5.10
C LYS A 279 -11.34 22.76 -6.20
N GLY A 280 -10.85 22.05 -7.20
CA GLY A 280 -11.66 21.63 -8.33
C GLY A 280 -11.30 20.26 -8.89
N ILE A 281 -12.13 19.80 -9.81
CA ILE A 281 -11.91 18.57 -10.57
C ILE A 281 -12.13 18.87 -12.04
N TYR A 282 -11.13 18.57 -12.85
CA TYR A 282 -11.21 18.60 -14.31
C TYR A 282 -11.24 17.17 -14.86
N ILE A 283 -12.14 16.91 -15.80
CA ILE A 283 -12.27 15.60 -16.45
C ILE A 283 -11.91 15.73 -17.92
N ILE A 284 -11.09 14.81 -18.42
CA ILE A 284 -10.78 14.68 -19.85
C ILE A 284 -11.23 13.31 -20.33
N TYR A 285 -12.10 13.29 -21.33
CA TYR A 285 -12.59 12.08 -21.96
C TYR A 285 -11.89 11.83 -23.29
N PHE A 286 -11.40 10.60 -23.47
CA PHE A 286 -10.57 10.25 -24.62
C PHE A 286 -10.69 8.76 -25.00
N ASP A 287 -10.22 8.43 -26.19
CA ASP A 287 -10.03 7.04 -26.63
C ASP A 287 -8.59 6.59 -26.37
N VAL A 288 -8.42 5.47 -25.66
CA VAL A 288 -7.13 4.93 -25.20
C VAL A 288 -6.27 4.45 -26.37
N TYR A 289 -6.87 3.94 -27.45
CA TYR A 289 -6.13 3.38 -28.58
C TYR A 289 -5.68 4.46 -29.56
N SER A 290 -6.55 5.42 -29.87
CA SER A 290 -6.22 6.51 -30.79
C SER A 290 -5.62 7.74 -30.10
N ASN A 291 -5.65 7.79 -28.76
CA ASN A 291 -5.32 8.97 -27.95
C ASN A 291 -6.12 10.22 -28.33
N PHE A 292 -7.30 10.03 -28.92
CA PHE A 292 -8.16 11.14 -29.35
C PHE A 292 -8.94 11.68 -28.16
N ILE A 293 -8.70 12.94 -27.81
CA ILE A 293 -9.46 13.66 -26.79
C ILE A 293 -10.69 14.25 -27.46
N TYR A 294 -11.88 13.84 -27.02
CA TYR A 294 -13.14 14.30 -27.59
C TYR A 294 -13.89 15.29 -26.69
N ARG A 295 -13.57 15.34 -25.39
CA ARG A 295 -14.20 16.27 -24.46
C ARG A 295 -13.28 16.54 -23.26
N GLY A 296 -13.32 17.75 -22.74
CA GLY A 296 -12.79 18.08 -21.43
C GLY A 296 -13.71 19.08 -20.75
N GLU A 297 -13.90 18.94 -19.44
CA GLU A 297 -14.79 19.81 -18.67
C GLU A 297 -14.34 19.98 -17.23
N LEU A 298 -14.66 21.14 -16.66
CA LEU A 298 -14.51 21.40 -15.24
C LEU A 298 -15.76 20.87 -14.53
N LEU A 299 -15.60 19.77 -13.79
CA LEU A 299 -16.71 19.11 -13.09
C LEU A 299 -17.15 19.93 -11.87
N THR A 300 -16.20 20.49 -11.13
CA THR A 300 -16.48 21.33 -9.95
C THR A 300 -15.33 22.30 -9.68
N GLU A 301 -15.67 23.45 -9.09
CA GLU A 301 -14.78 24.53 -8.63
C GLU A 301 -14.80 24.68 -7.09
N THR A 302 -15.59 23.85 -6.41
CA THR A 302 -15.83 23.90 -4.97
C THR A 302 -15.64 22.52 -4.33
N ASN A 303 -14.69 21.74 -4.85
CA ASN A 303 -14.38 20.42 -4.30
C ASN A 303 -13.90 20.49 -2.83
N ASP A 304 -13.38 21.64 -2.41
CA ASP A 304 -13.01 21.92 -1.03
C ASP A 304 -14.21 22.08 -0.07
N THR A 305 -15.43 22.23 -0.60
CA THR A 305 -16.67 22.30 0.19
C THR A 305 -17.43 20.98 0.21
N LEU A 306 -16.95 19.96 -0.49
CA LEU A 306 -17.58 18.65 -0.58
C LEU A 306 -16.84 17.66 0.31
N ASP A 307 -17.57 16.71 0.89
CA ASP A 307 -16.93 15.56 1.51
C ASP A 307 -16.48 14.53 0.45
N TYR A 308 -15.83 13.45 0.93
CA TYR A 308 -15.33 12.40 0.05
C TYR A 308 -16.45 11.67 -0.71
N ASP A 309 -17.57 11.38 -0.05
CA ASP A 309 -18.67 10.62 -0.64
C ASP A 309 -19.41 11.45 -1.69
N GLU A 310 -19.61 12.74 -1.42
CA GLU A 310 -20.17 13.71 -2.37
C GLU A 310 -19.28 13.85 -3.61
N THR A 311 -17.97 14.02 -3.39
CA THR A 311 -16.98 14.10 -4.48
C THR A 311 -17.01 12.85 -5.35
N LEU A 312 -17.01 11.67 -4.71
CA LEU A 312 -17.05 10.39 -5.38
C LEU A 312 -18.35 10.20 -6.17
N ALA A 313 -19.50 10.63 -5.62
CA ALA A 313 -20.79 10.57 -6.29
C ALA A 313 -20.85 11.47 -7.55
N LEU A 314 -20.23 12.65 -7.51
CA LEU A 314 -20.13 13.54 -8.67
C LEU A 314 -19.29 12.90 -9.78
N ILE A 315 -18.11 12.37 -9.45
CA ILE A 315 -17.25 11.66 -10.41
C ILE A 315 -17.99 10.46 -11.01
N LYS A 316 -18.63 9.63 -10.17
CA LYS A 316 -19.46 8.49 -10.60
C LYS A 316 -20.53 8.92 -11.60
N THR A 317 -21.24 9.99 -11.31
CA THR A 317 -22.34 10.48 -12.16
C THR A 317 -21.82 10.96 -13.52
N ALA A 318 -20.73 11.74 -13.52
CA ALA A 318 -20.11 12.23 -14.74
C ALA A 318 -19.61 11.09 -15.64
N LEU A 319 -18.88 10.13 -15.06
CA LEU A 319 -18.33 9.00 -15.79
C LEU A 319 -19.42 8.06 -16.34
N ASN A 320 -20.44 7.75 -15.54
CA ASN A 320 -21.55 6.91 -15.99
C ASN A 320 -22.36 7.56 -17.12
N THR A 321 -22.49 8.89 -17.11
CA THR A 321 -23.15 9.64 -18.20
C THR A 321 -22.42 9.49 -19.52
N GLU A 322 -21.08 9.43 -19.49
CA GLU A 322 -20.22 9.19 -20.67
C GLU A 322 -20.06 7.70 -21.01
N GLY A 323 -20.76 6.82 -20.27
CA GLY A 323 -20.72 5.38 -20.46
C GLY A 323 -19.47 4.71 -19.92
N ILE A 324 -18.67 5.41 -19.10
CA ILE A 324 -17.52 4.85 -18.38
C ILE A 324 -18.04 4.33 -17.04
N GLN A 325 -18.17 3.01 -16.92
CA GLN A 325 -18.71 2.41 -15.70
C GLN A 325 -17.74 2.58 -14.53
N PHE A 326 -18.22 3.29 -13.51
CA PHE A 326 -17.56 3.47 -12.22
C PHE A 326 -18.19 2.54 -11.17
#